data_AF-A0A8S3J2J7-F1
#
_entry.id   AF-A0A8S3J2J7-F1
#
_cell.length_a   1.000
_cell.length_b   1.000
_cell.length_c   1.000
_cell.angle_alpha   90.00
_cell.angle_beta   90.00
_cell.angle_gamma   90.00
#
_symmetry.space_group_name_H-M   'P 1'
#
loop_
_entity.id
_entity.type
_entity.pdbx_description
1 polymer ?
#
loop_
_entity_poly.entity_id
_entity_poly.type
_entity_poly.pdbx_seq_one_letter_code
_entity_poly.pdbx_strand_id
1 'polypeptide(L)'
;PIACRALRSGDGRLYVHGVVVNTKEEIHEAWSEEVRQRIETMMREIHHEENNHKCVIEHIERVKPYGLHLDHLVVDLLLTEISPLS
;
A
#
# COMPACT_ATOMS: atom_id res chain seq x y z
N PRO A 1 -3.77 -7.46 10.40
CA PRO A 1 -3.96 -6.17 11.11
C PRO A 1 -5.42 -5.71 11.09
N ILE A 2 -5.85 -4.83 12.00
CA ILE A 2 -7.25 -4.34 12.06
C ILE A 2 -7.66 -3.66 10.75
N ALA A 3 -6.79 -2.81 10.18
CA ALA A 3 -7.06 -2.13 8.90
C ALA A 3 -7.32 -3.13 7.76
N CYS A 4 -6.48 -4.16 7.62
CA CYS A 4 -6.68 -5.22 6.63
C CYS A 4 -7.96 -6.02 6.85
N ARG A 5 -8.37 -6.27 8.11
CA ARG A 5 -9.64 -6.95 8.41
C ARG A 5 -10.87 -6.08 8.12
N ALA A 6 -10.72 -4.76 8.21
CA ALA A 6 -11.81 -3.80 7.98
C ALA A 6 -12.01 -3.48 6.50
N LEU A 7 -11.00 -3.71 5.66
CA LEU A 7 -11.10 -3.57 4.21
C LEU A 7 -12.10 -4.57 3.64
N ARG A 8 -13.01 -4.07 2.81
CA ARG A 8 -13.94 -4.86 1.99
C ARG A 8 -13.52 -4.83 0.54
N SER A 9 -13.96 -5.83 -0.22
CA SER A 9 -13.74 -5.90 -1.67
C SER A 9 -14.49 -4.80 -2.42
N GLY A 10 -13.97 -4.40 -3.58
CA GLY A 10 -14.65 -3.50 -4.53
C GLY A 10 -14.13 -2.07 -4.59
N ASP A 11 -13.85 -1.43 -3.44
CA ASP A 11 -13.41 -0.02 -3.40
C ASP A 11 -12.57 0.36 -2.16
N GLY A 12 -12.07 -0.64 -1.42
CA GLY A 12 -11.34 -0.40 -0.17
C GLY A 12 -10.04 0.37 -0.38
N ARG A 13 -9.86 1.48 0.34
CA ARG A 13 -8.65 2.32 0.28
C ARG A 13 -7.85 2.24 1.59
N LEU A 14 -6.53 2.26 1.47
CA LEU A 14 -5.61 2.43 2.59
C LEU A 14 -4.66 3.59 2.30
N TYR A 15 -4.41 4.38 3.35
CA TYR A 15 -3.43 5.47 3.35
C TYR A 15 -2.35 5.08 4.35
N VAL A 16 -1.22 4.59 3.85
CA VAL A 16 -0.16 4.04 4.70
C VAL A 16 0.95 5.06 4.85
N HIS A 17 1.16 5.50 6.09
CA HIS A 17 2.25 6.42 6.44
C HIS A 17 3.51 5.64 6.80
N GLY A 18 4.67 6.14 6.38
CA GLY A 18 5.97 5.60 6.78
C GLY A 18 7.06 6.67 6.84
N VAL A 19 8.15 6.32 7.49
CA VAL A 19 9.38 7.11 7.49
C VAL A 19 10.40 6.36 6.63
N VAL A 20 10.94 7.04 5.63
CA VAL A 20 11.86 6.44 4.66
C VAL A 20 13.17 7.21 4.64
N VAL A 21 14.28 6.49 4.53
CA VAL A 21 15.59 7.11 4.39
C VAL A 21 15.74 7.65 2.96
N ASN A 22 15.73 8.97 2.82
CA ASN A 22 15.90 9.66 1.55
C ASN A 22 17.39 9.79 1.20
N THR A 23 17.92 8.73 0.59
CA THR A 23 19.22 8.77 -0.09
C THR A 23 19.09 9.06 -1.58
N LYS A 24 17.94 8.74 -2.19
CA LYS A 24 17.58 8.94 -3.61
C LYS A 24 16.06 8.91 -3.79
N GLU A 25 15.53 9.51 -4.86
CA GLU A 25 14.09 9.55 -5.17
C GLU A 25 13.48 8.14 -5.41
N GLU A 26 14.23 7.24 -6.07
CA GLU A 26 13.84 5.84 -6.32
C GLU A 26 13.47 5.06 -5.03
N ILE A 27 13.91 5.55 -3.85
CA ILE A 27 13.59 4.91 -2.56
C ILE A 27 12.10 5.04 -2.20
N HIS A 28 11.42 6.10 -2.67
CA HIS A 28 9.99 6.31 -2.40
C HIS A 28 9.15 5.27 -3.12
N GLU A 29 9.46 5.01 -4.40
CA GLU A 29 8.81 3.98 -5.20
C GLU A 29 9.11 2.58 -4.67
N ALA A 30 10.37 2.27 -4.36
CA ALA A 30 10.76 0.98 -3.83
C ALA A 30 10.08 0.67 -2.49
N TRP A 31 10.04 1.65 -1.58
CA TRP A 31 9.33 1.51 -0.30
C TRP A 31 7.82 1.32 -0.51
N SER A 32 7.21 2.10 -1.40
CA SER A 32 5.77 2.02 -1.68
C SER A 32 5.39 0.67 -2.27
N GLU A 33 6.20 0.11 -3.16
CA GLU A 33 6.01 -1.22 -3.73
C GLU A 33 6.17 -2.34 -2.68
N GLU A 34 7.16 -2.22 -1.78
CA GLU A 34 7.29 -3.15 -0.66
C GLU A 34 6.05 -3.12 0.25
N VAL A 35 5.54 -1.92 0.56
CA VAL A 35 4.31 -1.76 1.34
C VAL A 35 3.12 -2.38 0.62
N ARG A 36 2.94 -2.11 -0.67
CA ARG A 36 1.87 -2.70 -1.49
C ARG A 36 1.90 -4.22 -1.45
N GLN A 37 3.06 -4.84 -1.65
CA GLN A 37 3.25 -6.30 -1.61
C GLN A 37 2.92 -6.89 -0.24
N ARG A 38 3.36 -6.23 0.84
CA ARG A 38 3.05 -6.64 2.22
C ARG A 38 1.56 -6.55 2.53
N ILE A 39 0.91 -5.45 2.15
CA ILE A 39 -0.54 -5.29 2.31
C ILE A 39 -1.27 -6.38 1.53
N GLU A 40 -0.92 -6.60 0.26
CA GLU A 40 -1.56 -7.62 -0.58
C GLU A 40 -1.40 -9.03 0.01
N THR A 41 -0.22 -9.35 0.55
CA THR A 41 0.02 -10.62 1.24
C THR A 41 -0.84 -10.76 2.49
N MET A 42 -0.90 -9.73 3.33
CA MET A 42 -1.76 -9.76 4.52
C MET A 42 -3.25 -9.86 4.16
N MET A 43 -3.70 -9.26 3.07
CA MET A 43 -5.08 -9.38 2.61
C MET A 43 -5.41 -10.82 2.19
N ARG A 44 -4.53 -11.47 1.42
CA ARG A 44 -4.66 -12.90 1.06
C ARG A 44 -4.71 -13.82 2.29
N GLU A 45 -3.90 -13.52 3.30
CA GLU A 45 -3.85 -14.28 4.55
C GLU A 45 -5.06 -14.05 5.45
N ILE A 46 -5.69 -12.88 5.40
CA ILE A 46 -6.82 -12.55 6.29
C ILE A 46 -8.16 -12.98 5.68
N HIS A 47 -8.31 -12.81 4.37
CA HIS A 47 -9.56 -13.01 3.65
C HIS A 47 -9.49 -14.24 2.73
N HIS A 48 -8.93 -15.34 3.22
CA HIS A 48 -8.62 -16.58 2.48
C HIS A 48 -9.63 -17.03 1.38
N GLU A 49 -10.92 -16.72 1.53
CA GLU A 49 -12.01 -17.09 0.62
C GLU A 49 -12.28 -16.05 -0.48
N GLU A 50 -11.86 -14.79 -0.29
CA GLU A 50 -12.03 -13.65 -1.20
C GLU A 50 -10.73 -13.35 -1.97
N ASN A 51 -9.94 -14.37 -2.31
CA ASN A 51 -8.61 -14.27 -2.95
C ASN A 51 -8.57 -13.60 -4.34
N ASN A 52 -9.64 -12.94 -4.75
CA ASN A 52 -9.76 -12.24 -6.00
C ASN A 52 -9.45 -10.74 -5.87
N HIS A 53 -8.58 -10.33 -4.93
CA HIS A 53 -8.19 -8.93 -4.75
C HIS A 53 -6.78 -8.64 -5.23
N LYS A 54 -6.59 -7.44 -5.79
CA LYS A 54 -5.30 -6.86 -6.15
C LYS A 54 -5.13 -5.55 -5.40
N CYS A 55 -3.92 -5.32 -4.89
CA CYS A 55 -3.54 -4.05 -4.29
C CYS A 55 -2.79 -3.21 -5.33
N VAL A 56 -3.25 -1.98 -5.57
CA VAL A 56 -2.69 -1.04 -6.55
C VAL A 56 -2.23 0.22 -5.83
N ILE A 57 -1.04 0.72 -6.16
CA ILE A 57 -0.60 2.06 -5.72
C ILE A 57 -1.29 3.09 -6.60
N GLU A 58 -2.08 3.97 -6.00
CA GLU A 58 -2.72 5.09 -6.70
C GLU A 58 -1.85 6.34 -6.65
N HIS A 59 -1.22 6.61 -5.50
CA HIS A 59 -0.43 7.82 -5.29
C HIS A 59 0.68 7.60 -4.26
N ILE A 60 1.78 8.32 -4.42
CA ILE A 60 2.89 8.39 -3.47
C ILE A 60 3.10 9.87 -3.16
N GLU A 61 2.93 10.24 -1.90
CA GLU A 61 3.06 11.62 -1.44
C GLU A 61 4.22 11.75 -0.46
N ARG A 62 5.11 12.70 -0.72
CA ARG A 62 6.12 13.14 0.25
C ARG A 62 5.54 14.27 1.10
N VAL A 63 4.97 13.92 2.26
CA VAL A 63 4.29 14.86 3.16
C VAL A 63 5.24 15.94 3.69
N LYS A 64 6.40 15.53 4.22
CA LYS A 64 7.42 16.44 4.76
C LYS A 64 8.73 15.72 5.04
N PRO A 65 9.86 16.44 5.13
CA PRO A 65 11.08 15.89 5.73
C PRO A 65 10.88 15.68 7.24
N TYR A 66 11.41 14.58 7.78
CA TYR A 66 11.48 14.33 9.23
C TYR A 66 12.87 14.56 9.84
N GLY A 67 13.89 14.73 9.00
CA GLY A 67 15.26 14.94 9.44
C GLY A 67 16.22 14.90 8.27
N LEU A 68 17.51 14.95 8.56
CA LEU A 68 18.54 14.80 7.53
C LEU A 68 18.41 13.40 6.90
N HIS A 69 18.10 13.36 5.60
CA HIS A 69 17.86 12.13 4.85
C HIS A 69 16.67 11.29 5.32
N LEU A 70 15.66 11.89 5.96
CA LEU A 70 14.43 11.18 6.34
C LEU A 70 13.21 11.90 5.79
N ASP A 71 12.34 11.17 5.11
CA ASP A 71 11.05 11.65 4.62
C ASP A 71 9.89 10.93 5.29
N HIS A 72 8.84 11.69 5.60
CA HIS A 72 7.51 11.16 5.85
C HIS A 72 6.83 10.94 4.50
N LEU A 73 6.58 9.69 4.16
CA LEU A 73 5.81 9.31 2.98
C LEU A 73 4.42 8.82 3.34
N VAL A 74 3.50 9.00 2.40
CA VAL A 74 2.20 8.34 2.36
C VAL A 74 2.11 7.61 1.03
N VAL A 75 1.68 6.35 1.08
CA VAL A 75 1.26 5.61 -0.10
C VAL A 75 -0.24 5.34 -0.03
N ASP A 76 -0.94 5.73 -1.09
CA ASP A 76 -2.36 5.51 -1.27
C ASP A 76 -2.54 4.19 -2.03
N LEU A 77 -3.27 3.26 -1.43
CA LEU A 77 -3.49 1.93 -1.96
C LEU A 77 -4.97 1.71 -2.20
N LEU A 78 -5.30 1.21 -3.40
CA LEU A 78 -6.63 0.72 -3.75
C LEU A 78 -6.64 -0.81 -3.77
N LEU A 79 -7.58 -1.38 -3.03
CA LEU A 79 -7.93 -2.78 -3.13
C LEU A 79 -9.06 -2.94 -4.15
N THR A 80 -8.75 -3.52 -5.30
CA THR A 80 -9.72 -3.82 -6.35
C THR A 80 -9.92 -5.32 -6.47
N GLU A 81 -11.09 -5.73 -6.95
CA GLU A 81 -11.25 -7.09 -7.42
C GLU A 81 -10.46 -7.30 -8.72
N ILE A 82 -9.92 -8.50 -8.90
CA ILE A 82 -9.35 -8.98 -10.14
C ILE A 82 -10.55 -9.35 -11.02
N SER A 83 -10.92 -8.51 -11.98
CA SER A 83 -11.96 -8.89 -12.94
C SER A 83 -11.54 -10.20 -13.62
N PRO A 84 -12.42 -11.21 -13.69
CA PRO A 84 -12.15 -12.37 -14.53
C PRO A 84 -11.99 -11.86 -15.96
N LEU A 85 -10.90 -12.25 -16.62
CA LEU A 85 -10.67 -11.97 -18.03
C LEU A 85 -11.91 -12.40 -18.82
N SER A 86 -12.59 -11.43 -19.42
CA SER A 86 -13.73 -11.60 -20.33
C SER A 86 -13.31 -12.28 -21.63
#